data_AF-A0A137SVN5-F1
#
_entry.id   AF-A0A137SVN5-F1
#
_cell.length_a   1.000
_cell.length_b   1.000
_cell.length_c   1.000
_cell.angle_alpha   90.00
_cell.angle_beta   90.00
_cell.angle_gamma   90.00
#
_symmetry.space_group_name_H-M   'P 1'
#
loop_
_entity.id
_entity.type
_entity.pdbx_description
1 polymer ?
#
loop_
_entity_poly.entity_id
_entity_poly.type
_entity_poly.pdbx_seq_one_letter_code
_entity_poly.pdbx_strand_id
1 'polypeptide(L)'
;MANWASTSYVIEGSKEDVSKVYQIIDDFINGRKKPVAETASDGWEGNIVKTLGATDEQMKKYLRGFIEYYDFDGQVLRIDTEEAWGATDFYEVLSELMP
;
A
#
# COMPACT_ATOMS: atom_id res chain seq x y z
N MET A 1 16.49 -2.44 -16.87
CA MET A 1 16.11 -3.41 -15.81
C MET A 1 16.02 -2.64 -14.53
N ALA A 2 14.90 -2.70 -13.78
CA ALA A 2 14.84 -2.07 -12.47
C ALA A 2 15.71 -2.84 -11.49
N ASN A 3 16.40 -2.14 -10.59
CA ASN A 3 16.79 -2.75 -9.33
C ASN A 3 15.56 -2.75 -8.42
N TRP A 4 15.42 -3.83 -7.66
CA TRP A 4 14.36 -3.99 -6.68
C TRP A 4 14.97 -3.91 -5.29
N ALA A 5 14.28 -3.20 -4.41
CA ALA A 5 14.59 -3.15 -2.99
C ALA A 5 13.45 -3.83 -2.25
N SER A 6 13.79 -4.84 -1.44
CA SER A 6 12.85 -5.40 -0.48
C SER A 6 12.72 -4.43 0.69
N THR A 7 11.51 -3.92 0.92
CA THR A 7 11.20 -2.99 2.00
C THR A 7 10.15 -3.62 2.91
N SER A 8 10.30 -3.46 4.22
CA SER A 8 9.33 -3.93 5.21
C SER A 8 8.77 -2.75 5.99
N TYR A 9 7.45 -2.69 6.11
CA TYR A 9 6.76 -1.69 6.92
C TYR A 9 6.01 -2.33 8.08
N VAL A 10 5.99 -1.62 9.21
CA VAL A 10 5.10 -1.87 10.33
C VAL A 10 4.17 -0.67 10.43
N ILE A 11 2.88 -0.90 10.21
CA ILE A 11 1.84 0.12 10.22
C ILE A 11 1.12 0.02 11.56
N GLU A 12 1.26 1.08 12.34
CA GLU A 12 0.61 1.28 13.64
C GLU A 12 -0.31 2.50 13.58
N GLY A 13 -1.31 2.55 14.44
CA GLY A 13 -2.29 3.64 14.46
C GLY A 13 -3.55 3.25 15.22
N SER A 14 -4.66 3.94 14.92
CA SER A 14 -5.95 3.50 15.43
C SER A 14 -6.31 2.13 14.87
N LYS A 15 -6.97 1.28 15.68
CA LYS A 15 -7.41 -0.04 15.23
C LYS A 15 -8.29 0.07 13.99
N GLU A 16 -9.12 1.10 13.91
CA GLU A 16 -10.02 1.32 12.78
C GLU A 16 -9.23 1.60 11.49
N ASP A 17 -8.25 2.50 11.55
CA ASP A 17 -7.45 2.86 10.37
C ASP A 17 -6.58 1.69 9.92
N VAL A 18 -5.87 1.02 10.82
CA VAL A 18 -5.01 -0.12 10.47
C VAL A 18 -5.86 -1.28 9.89
N SER A 19 -7.03 -1.56 10.48
CA SER A 19 -7.96 -2.57 9.94
C SER A 19 -8.46 -2.20 8.55
N LYS A 20 -8.71 -0.90 8.31
CA LYS A 20 -9.14 -0.40 7.00
C LYS A 20 -8.06 -0.59 5.94
N VAL A 21 -6.79 -0.29 6.24
CA VAL A 21 -5.68 -0.56 5.32
C VAL A 21 -5.57 -2.05 5.02
N TYR A 22 -5.60 -2.89 6.06
CA TYR A 22 -5.58 -4.34 5.90
C TYR A 22 -6.69 -4.84 4.97
N GLN A 23 -7.94 -4.42 5.19
CA GLN A 23 -9.07 -4.84 4.37
C GLN A 23 -8.90 -4.43 2.90
N ILE A 24 -8.37 -3.23 2.65
CA ILE A 24 -8.11 -2.76 1.30
C ILE A 24 -7.05 -3.62 0.61
N ILE A 25 -5.94 -3.93 1.29
CA ILE A 25 -4.89 -4.82 0.77
C ILE A 25 -5.48 -6.21 0.46
N ASP A 26 -6.16 -6.80 1.45
CA ASP A 26 -6.75 -8.13 1.35
C ASP A 26 -7.78 -8.19 0.20
N ASP A 27 -8.58 -7.15 -0.01
CA ASP A 27 -9.55 -7.08 -1.10
C ASP A 27 -8.90 -7.04 -2.49
N PHE A 28 -7.79 -6.32 -2.66
CA PHE A 28 -7.06 -6.31 -3.93
C PHE A 28 -6.35 -7.64 -4.17
N ILE A 29 -5.57 -8.13 -3.21
CA ILE A 29 -4.78 -9.36 -3.36
C ILE A 29 -5.67 -10.59 -3.62
N ASN A 30 -6.87 -10.64 -3.03
CA ASN A 30 -7.81 -11.73 -3.27
C ASN A 30 -8.79 -11.45 -4.43
N GLY A 31 -8.57 -10.40 -5.22
CA GLY A 31 -9.39 -10.08 -6.39
C GLY A 31 -10.84 -9.70 -6.10
N ARG A 32 -11.17 -9.33 -4.85
CA ARG A 32 -12.50 -8.80 -4.48
C ARG A 32 -12.68 -7.35 -4.94
N LYS A 33 -11.57 -6.66 -5.21
CA LYS A 33 -11.53 -5.33 -5.79
C LYS A 33 -10.63 -5.29 -7.02
N LYS A 34 -11.06 -4.58 -8.06
CA LYS A 34 -10.26 -4.35 -9.27
C LYS A 34 -9.29 -3.19 -9.08
N PRO A 35 -8.04 -3.29 -9.55
CA PRO A 35 -7.06 -2.20 -9.52
C PRO A 35 -7.60 -0.89 -10.10
N VAL A 36 -7.04 0.23 -9.66
CA VAL A 36 -7.51 1.57 -10.05
C VAL A 36 -7.23 1.91 -11.52
N ALA A 37 -6.34 1.16 -12.16
CA ALA A 37 -6.06 1.22 -13.58
C ALA A 37 -5.99 -0.20 -14.17
N GLU A 38 -6.44 -0.38 -15.41
CA GLU A 38 -6.53 -1.71 -16.06
C GLU A 38 -5.19 -2.46 -16.13
N THR A 39 -4.07 -1.73 -16.17
CA THR A 39 -2.72 -2.29 -16.27
C THR A 39 -1.99 -2.36 -14.93
N ALA A 40 -2.61 -1.90 -13.83
CA ALA A 40 -2.01 -1.97 -12.51
C ALA A 40 -2.09 -3.40 -11.97
N SER A 41 -1.03 -3.82 -11.28
CA SER A 41 -1.04 -5.05 -10.47
C SER A 41 -1.99 -4.89 -9.29
N ASP A 42 -2.59 -5.99 -8.83
CA ASP A 42 -3.43 -6.00 -7.62
C ASP A 42 -2.64 -5.52 -6.38
N GLY A 43 -1.37 -5.94 -6.26
CA GLY A 43 -0.50 -5.56 -5.15
C GLY A 43 0.10 -4.15 -5.23
N TRP A 44 -0.21 -3.34 -6.24
CA TRP A 44 0.40 -2.01 -6.37
C TRP A 44 -0.02 -1.07 -5.22
N GLU A 45 0.95 -0.43 -4.57
CA GLU A 45 0.74 0.55 -3.49
C GLU A 45 -0.28 1.64 -3.84
N GLY A 46 -0.28 2.10 -5.09
CA GLY A 46 -1.20 3.12 -5.57
C GLY A 46 -2.67 2.73 -5.47
N ASN A 47 -3.00 1.43 -5.55
CA ASN A 47 -4.37 0.94 -5.34
C ASN A 47 -4.85 1.24 -3.91
N ILE A 48 -3.95 1.07 -2.94
CA ILE A 48 -4.22 1.22 -1.51
C ILE A 48 -4.48 2.68 -1.19
N VAL A 49 -3.50 3.55 -1.47
CA VAL A 49 -3.60 4.98 -1.14
C VAL A 49 -4.73 5.67 -1.90
N LYS A 50 -4.97 5.30 -3.17
CA LYS A 50 -6.10 5.86 -3.93
C LYS A 50 -7.45 5.46 -3.32
N THR A 51 -7.57 4.21 -2.85
CA THR A 51 -8.78 3.74 -2.17
C THR A 51 -8.99 4.43 -0.82
N LEU A 52 -7.91 4.73 -0.11
CA LEU A 52 -7.95 5.47 1.15
C LEU A 52 -8.34 6.94 0.98
N GLY A 53 -8.26 7.47 -0.24
CA GLY A 53 -8.68 8.83 -0.58
C GLY A 53 -7.56 9.74 -1.05
N ALA A 54 -6.40 9.20 -1.46
CA ALA A 54 -5.31 9.99 -2.01
C ALA A 54 -5.79 10.90 -3.16
N THR A 55 -5.45 12.18 -3.04
CA THR A 55 -5.66 13.19 -4.06
C THR A 55 -4.82 12.91 -5.30
N ASP A 56 -5.17 13.53 -6.42
CA ASP A 56 -4.40 13.36 -7.66
C ASP A 56 -2.97 13.90 -7.53
N GLU A 57 -2.71 14.82 -6.60
CA GLU A 57 -1.36 15.30 -6.31
C GLU A 57 -0.55 14.27 -5.52
N GLN A 58 -1.14 13.66 -4.49
CA GLN A 58 -0.52 12.55 -3.76
C GLN A 58 -0.26 11.34 -4.67
N MET A 59 -1.12 11.10 -5.65
CA MET A 59 -0.91 10.01 -6.63
C MET A 59 0.27 10.24 -7.59
N LYS A 60 0.84 11.45 -7.67
CA LYS A 60 2.05 11.74 -8.45
C LYS A 60 3.34 11.43 -7.69
N LYS A 61 3.24 11.16 -6.38
CA LYS A 61 4.36 10.73 -5.55
C LYS A 61 4.93 9.41 -6.05
N TYR A 62 6.12 9.08 -5.60
CA TYR A 62 6.86 7.91 -6.03
C TYR A 62 6.26 6.61 -5.49
N LEU A 63 5.19 6.11 -6.13
CA LEU A 63 4.47 4.88 -5.76
C LEU A 63 4.81 3.75 -6.73
N ARG A 64 5.93 3.06 -6.48
CA ARG A 64 6.45 1.99 -7.36
C ARG A 64 6.74 0.69 -6.63
N GLY A 65 6.11 0.49 -5.49
CA GLY A 65 6.15 -0.74 -4.72
C GLY A 65 4.96 -1.62 -5.00
N PHE A 66 5.17 -2.90 -4.74
CA PHE A 66 4.18 -3.95 -4.85
C PHE A 66 4.19 -4.75 -3.56
N ILE A 67 3.03 -4.91 -2.92
CA ILE A 67 2.86 -5.75 -1.73
C ILE A 67 3.09 -7.20 -2.13
N GLU A 68 4.07 -7.84 -1.50
CA GLU A 68 4.38 -9.26 -1.69
C GLU A 68 3.88 -10.11 -0.52
N TYR A 69 3.90 -9.53 0.70
CA TYR A 69 3.41 -10.19 1.92
C TYR A 69 2.71 -9.19 2.83
N TYR A 70 1.71 -9.67 3.59
CA TYR A 70 1.05 -8.90 4.63
C TYR A 70 0.52 -9.81 5.74
N ASP A 71 0.57 -9.30 6.98
CA ASP A 71 0.06 -9.96 8.18
C ASP A 71 -0.56 -8.94 9.13
N PHE A 72 -1.75 -9.23 9.64
CA PHE A 72 -2.49 -8.36 10.56
C PHE A 72 -2.88 -9.13 11.82
N ASP A 73 -2.32 -8.73 12.96
CA ASP A 73 -2.57 -9.38 14.25
C ASP A 73 -3.81 -8.86 15.00
N GLY A 74 -4.57 -7.95 14.36
CA GLY A 74 -5.73 -7.28 14.96
C GLY A 74 -5.41 -5.91 15.57
N GLN A 75 -4.13 -5.53 15.65
CA GLN A 75 -3.67 -4.22 16.11
C GLN A 75 -2.61 -3.60 15.19
N VAL A 76 -1.65 -4.40 14.72
CA VAL A 76 -0.53 -3.99 13.89
C VAL A 76 -0.56 -4.72 12.56
N LEU A 77 -0.36 -3.98 11.47
CA LEU A 77 -0.23 -4.53 10.12
C LEU A 77 1.23 -4.51 9.71
N ARG A 78 1.78 -5.67 9.33
CA ARG A 78 3.13 -5.83 8.77
C ARG A 78 2.99 -6.10 7.30
N ILE A 79 3.79 -5.42 6.47
CA ILE A 79 3.82 -5.65 5.03
C ILE A 79 5.26 -5.72 4.54
N ASP A 80 5.50 -6.58 3.56
CA ASP A 80 6.74 -6.58 2.78
C ASP A 80 6.42 -6.22 1.32
N THR A 81 7.26 -5.38 0.75
CA THR A 81 7.12 -4.83 -0.60
C THR A 81 8.39 -5.04 -1.42
N GLU A 82 8.21 -5.17 -2.73
CA GLU A 82 9.30 -5.02 -3.70
C GLU A 82 9.18 -3.68 -4.41
N GLU A 83 10.18 -2.82 -4.21
CA GLU A 83 10.14 -1.43 -4.61
C GLU A 83 11.18 -1.11 -5.67
N ALA A 84 10.72 -0.58 -6.80
CA ALA A 84 11.63 -0.24 -7.89
C ALA A 84 12.52 0.94 -7.48
N TRP A 85 13.82 0.87 -7.78
CA TRP A 85 14.79 1.97 -7.61
C TRP A 85 14.93 2.54 -6.18
N GLY A 86 14.52 1.81 -5.16
CA GLY A 86 14.65 2.19 -3.75
C GLY A 86 13.31 2.48 -3.08
N ALA A 87 13.39 3.00 -1.85
CA ALA A 87 12.21 3.24 -1.01
C ALA A 87 11.18 4.14 -1.69
N THR A 88 9.90 3.79 -1.60
CA THR A 88 8.79 4.56 -2.18
C THR A 88 8.30 5.66 -1.24
N ASP A 89 7.51 6.60 -1.79
CA ASP A 89 6.79 7.61 -1.01
C ASP A 89 5.51 7.02 -0.37
N PHE A 90 5.30 5.70 -0.44
CA PHE A 90 4.09 5.05 0.07
C PHE A 90 3.86 5.33 1.56
N TYR A 91 4.91 5.25 2.38
CA TYR A 91 4.80 5.54 3.81
C TYR A 91 4.39 7.00 4.09
N GLU A 92 4.88 7.95 3.30
CA GLU A 92 4.57 9.38 3.46
C GLU A 92 3.09 9.61 3.16
N VAL A 93 2.62 9.13 1.99
CA VAL A 93 1.21 9.27 1.58
C VAL A 93 0.29 8.53 2.54
N LEU A 94 0.66 7.33 2.99
CA LEU A 94 -0.14 6.57 3.94
C LEU A 94 -0.28 7.30 5.29
N SER A 95 0.81 7.88 5.79
CA SER A 95 0.81 8.64 7.04
C SER A 95 -0.06 9.90 6.96
N GLU A 96 -0.16 10.54 5.78
CA GLU A 96 -1.07 11.67 5.57
C GLU A 96 -2.55 11.26 5.56
N LEU A 97 -2.85 10.02 5.17
CA LEU A 97 -4.21 9.48 5.06
C LEU A 97 -4.69 8.79 6.36
N MET A 98 -3.77 8.54 7.30
CA MET A 98 -4.00 7.90 8.60
C MET A 98 -3.44 8.78 9.74
N PRO A 99 -4.13 9.88 10.11
CA PRO A 99 -3.65 10.82 11.12
C PRO A 99 -3.72 10.32 12.56
#